data_AF-A0A3M6UFR7-F1
#
_entry.id   AF-A0A3M6UFR7-F1
#
_cell.length_a   1.000
_cell.length_b   1.000
_cell.length_c   1.000
_cell.angle_alpha   90.00
_cell.angle_beta   90.00
_cell.angle_gamma   90.00
#
_symmetry.space_group_name_H-M   'P 1'
#
loop_
_entity.id
_entity.type
_entity.pdbx_description
1 polymer ?
#
loop_
_entity_poly.entity_id
_entity_poly.type
_entity_poly.pdbx_seq_one_letter_code
_entity_poly.pdbx_strand_id
1 'polypeptide(L)'
;MPNARDVEDWLNMENELPTSPQMSDEEILAIAVGDSTESESVCSDEEDEGEDEKLVSTKEAAQCFKKCLSWMESQNDIDPVHLMQLRRIMDFVMPSSYKSLKQTNMLEHFRHL
;
A
#
# COMPACT_ATOMS: atom_id res chain seq x y z
N MET A 1 -23.27 19.06 -18.05
CA MET A 1 -23.98 17.91 -17.46
C MET A 1 -23.52 16.67 -18.21
N PRO A 2 -23.12 15.58 -17.54
CA PRO A 2 -22.77 14.35 -18.25
C PRO A 2 -23.97 13.86 -19.07
N ASN A 3 -23.70 13.30 -20.24
CA ASN A 3 -24.71 12.88 -21.20
C ASN A 3 -25.43 11.62 -20.66
N ALA A 4 -26.73 11.48 -20.87
CA ALA A 4 -27.49 10.32 -20.38
C ALA A 4 -26.90 9.00 -20.88
N ARG A 5 -26.37 9.02 -22.12
CA ARG A 5 -25.66 7.88 -22.71
C ARG A 5 -24.42 7.47 -21.94
N ASP A 6 -23.69 8.42 -21.36
CA ASP A 6 -22.51 8.12 -20.56
C ASP A 6 -22.90 7.33 -19.30
N VAL A 7 -24.09 7.56 -18.74
CA VAL A 7 -24.58 6.85 -17.56
C VAL A 7 -25.02 5.43 -17.91
N GLU A 8 -25.70 5.25 -19.04
CA GLU A 8 -26.06 3.90 -19.54
C GLU A 8 -24.81 3.07 -19.87
N ASP A 9 -23.81 3.66 -20.53
CA ASP A 9 -22.58 2.96 -20.91
C ASP A 9 -21.82 2.47 -19.65
N TRP A 10 -21.83 3.25 -18.56
CA TRP A 10 -21.22 2.84 -17.29
C TRP A 10 -21.94 1.68 -16.62
N LEU A 11 -23.28 1.69 -16.61
CA LEU A 11 -24.08 0.59 -16.06
C LEU A 11 -23.94 -0.69 -16.91
N ASN A 12 -23.71 -0.54 -18.22
CA ASN A 12 -23.54 -1.67 -19.12
C ASN A 12 -22.14 -2.33 -19.01
N MET A 13 -21.09 -1.58 -18.67
CA MET A 13 -19.75 -2.15 -18.43
C MET A 13 -19.74 -3.16 -17.27
N GLU A 14 -20.57 -2.96 -16.25
CA GLU A 14 -20.65 -3.86 -15.09
C GLU A 14 -21.32 -5.21 -15.44
N ASN A 15 -22.12 -5.24 -16.52
CA ASN A 15 -22.76 -6.45 -17.04
C ASN A 15 -21.88 -7.20 -18.07
N GLU A 16 -20.92 -6.53 -18.71
CA GLU A 16 -20.00 -7.13 -19.69
C GLU A 16 -18.76 -7.76 -19.04
N LEU A 17 -18.42 -7.35 -17.82
CA LEU A 17 -17.40 -8.04 -17.04
C LEU A 17 -18.02 -9.32 -16.46
N PRO A 18 -17.41 -10.50 -16.63
CA PRO A 18 -17.81 -11.65 -15.84
C PRO A 18 -17.64 -11.24 -14.38
N THR A 19 -18.75 -11.13 -13.65
CA THR A 19 -18.67 -11.02 -12.20
C THR A 19 -17.79 -12.18 -11.77
N SER A 20 -16.69 -11.87 -11.09
CA SER A 20 -15.82 -12.87 -10.48
C SER A 20 -16.70 -13.96 -9.87
N PRO A 21 -16.33 -15.26 -9.94
CA PRO A 21 -17.14 -16.32 -9.33
C PRO A 21 -17.60 -15.85 -7.95
N GLN A 22 -18.92 -15.72 -7.77
CA GLN A 22 -19.47 -15.29 -6.49
C GLN A 22 -19.19 -16.44 -5.52
N MET A 23 -18.04 -16.36 -4.85
CA MET A 23 -17.70 -17.31 -3.80
C MET A 23 -18.75 -17.15 -2.71
N SER A 24 -19.32 -18.28 -2.29
CA SER A 24 -20.29 -18.26 -1.20
C SER A 24 -19.58 -17.95 0.12
N ASP A 25 -20.31 -17.44 1.11
CA ASP A 25 -19.75 -17.12 2.44
C ASP A 25 -19.09 -18.36 3.07
N GLU A 26 -19.62 -19.56 2.85
CA GLU A 26 -19.00 -20.82 3.27
C GLU A 26 -17.63 -21.10 2.60
N GLU A 27 -17.42 -20.72 1.35
CA GLU A 27 -16.15 -20.90 0.66
C GLU A 27 -15.09 -19.91 1.19
N ILE A 28 -15.51 -18.69 1.52
CA ILE A 28 -14.64 -17.68 2.17
C ILE A 28 -14.14 -18.22 3.51
N LEU A 29 -15.05 -18.76 4.32
CA LEU A 29 -14.71 -19.31 5.64
C LEU A 29 -13.82 -20.56 5.53
N ALA A 30 -14.03 -21.40 4.52
CA ALA A 30 -13.21 -22.58 4.30
C ALA A 30 -11.75 -22.24 3.97
N ILE A 31 -11.51 -21.19 3.18
CA ILE A 31 -10.15 -20.72 2.87
C ILE A 31 -9.50 -20.11 4.11
N ALA A 32 -10.23 -19.28 4.85
CA ALA A 32 -9.71 -18.66 6.07
C ALA A 32 -9.35 -19.68 7.18
N VAL A 33 -10.07 -20.82 7.22
CA VAL A 33 -9.82 -21.91 8.18
C VAL A 33 -8.78 -22.91 7.67
N GLY A 34 -8.73 -23.18 6.35
CA GLY A 34 -7.83 -24.14 5.72
C GLY A 34 -6.36 -23.70 5.70
N ASP A 35 -6.09 -22.40 5.70
CA ASP A 35 -4.73 -21.84 5.63
C ASP A 35 -3.96 -21.95 6.98
N SER A 36 -4.56 -22.55 8.01
CA SER A 36 -3.91 -22.80 9.31
C SER A 36 -3.22 -24.17 9.44
N THR A 37 -3.31 -25.06 8.43
CA THR A 37 -2.78 -26.44 8.56
C THR A 37 -1.90 -26.92 7.40
N GLU A 38 -1.26 -26.03 6.64
CA GLU A 38 -0.10 -26.37 5.82
C GLU A 38 1.12 -25.53 6.20
N SER A 39 1.49 -25.65 7.47
CA SER A 39 2.81 -25.29 7.96
C SER A 39 3.81 -26.37 7.53
N GLU A 40 4.19 -26.37 6.25
CA GLU A 40 5.52 -26.85 5.86
C GLU A 40 6.34 -25.63 5.44
N SER A 41 6.87 -25.01 6.49
CA SER A 41 8.05 -24.16 6.42
C SER A 41 9.20 -24.97 5.81
N VAL A 42 9.28 -24.99 4.49
CA VAL A 42 10.52 -25.28 3.77
C VAL A 42 11.17 -23.94 3.47
N CYS A 43 11.63 -23.28 4.54
CA CYS A 43 12.73 -22.34 4.41
C CYS A 43 13.92 -23.22 4.00
N SER A 44 14.22 -23.25 2.70
CA SER A 44 15.45 -23.85 2.20
C SER A 44 16.58 -23.08 2.86
N ASP A 45 17.13 -23.71 3.90
CA ASP A 45 18.34 -23.34 4.62
C ASP A 45 19.51 -23.45 3.65
N GLU A 46 19.60 -22.51 2.73
CA GLU A 46 20.88 -22.19 2.12
C GLU A 46 21.62 -21.40 3.20
N GLU A 47 22.55 -22.09 3.87
CA GLU A 47 23.52 -21.52 4.79
C GLU A 47 24.26 -20.36 4.07
N ASP A 48 23.73 -19.15 4.17
CA ASP A 48 24.46 -17.95 3.78
C ASP A 48 25.43 -17.63 4.91
N GLU A 49 26.67 -18.07 4.72
CA GLU A 49 27.80 -17.79 5.60
C GLU A 49 27.96 -16.28 5.81
N GLY A 50 27.41 -15.80 6.92
CA GLY A 50 28.08 -14.84 7.78
C GLY A 50 28.38 -13.47 7.17
N GLU A 51 27.35 -12.74 6.81
CA GLU A 51 27.38 -11.28 6.97
C GLU A 51 26.32 -10.91 8.02
N ASP A 52 26.73 -10.27 9.12
CA ASP A 52 25.81 -9.56 10.02
C ASP A 52 25.15 -8.46 9.17
N GLU A 53 24.07 -8.83 8.47
CA GLU A 53 23.31 -7.92 7.62
C GLU A 53 22.79 -6.82 8.54
N LYS A 54 23.53 -5.71 8.55
CA LYS A 54 23.25 -4.57 9.39
C LYS A 54 21.80 -4.15 9.15
N LEU A 55 20.94 -4.46 10.12
CA LEU A 55 19.52 -4.15 10.05
C LEU A 55 19.35 -2.65 9.77
N VAL A 56 18.82 -2.33 8.59
CA VAL A 56 18.64 -0.95 8.14
C VAL A 56 17.49 -0.33 8.94
N SER A 57 17.72 0.82 9.56
CA SER A 57 16.64 1.55 10.22
C SER A 57 15.57 1.96 9.21
N THR A 58 14.29 2.00 9.62
CA THR A 58 13.20 2.55 8.80
C THR A 58 13.53 3.93 8.22
N LYS A 59 14.25 4.77 8.98
CA LYS A 59 14.70 6.10 8.52
C LYS A 59 15.74 6.00 7.41
N GLU A 60 16.66 5.05 7.50
CA GLU A 60 17.70 4.82 6.51
C GLU A 60 17.11 4.23 5.22
N ALA A 61 16.21 3.24 5.35
CA ALA A 61 15.46 2.67 4.23
C ALA A 61 14.64 3.76 3.51
N ALA A 62 13.96 4.62 4.27
CA ALA A 62 13.23 5.77 3.75
C ALA A 62 14.11 6.74 2.94
N GLN A 63 15.31 7.03 3.43
CA GLN A 63 16.26 7.91 2.74
C GLN A 63 16.82 7.24 1.49
N CYS A 64 17.10 5.94 1.54
CA CYS A 64 17.55 5.17 0.40
C CYS A 64 16.50 5.19 -0.72
N PHE A 65 15.25 4.88 -0.38
CA PHE A 65 14.14 4.88 -1.32
C PHE A 65 13.93 6.25 -1.98
N LYS A 66 14.01 7.34 -1.19
CA LYS A 66 13.95 8.72 -1.73
C LYS A 66 15.04 9.00 -2.77
N LYS A 67 16.28 8.57 -2.49
CA LYS A 67 17.40 8.74 -3.43
C LYS A 67 17.17 7.96 -4.71
N CYS A 68 16.71 6.71 -4.61
CA CYS A 68 16.37 5.89 -5.77
C CYS A 68 15.27 6.54 -6.62
N LEU A 69 14.20 7.03 -5.98
CA LEU A 69 13.11 7.71 -6.68
C LEU A 69 13.61 8.96 -7.41
N SER A 70 14.41 9.82 -6.76
CA SER A 70 14.97 11.01 -7.41
C SER A 70 15.91 10.69 -8.57
N TRP A 71 16.67 9.59 -8.47
CA TRP A 71 17.51 9.13 -9.58
C TRP A 71 16.66 8.64 -10.75
N MET A 72 15.60 7.88 -10.48
CA MET A 72 14.64 7.42 -11.51
C MET A 72 13.95 8.61 -12.19
N GLU A 73 13.51 9.61 -11.43
CA GLU A 73 12.91 10.85 -11.96
C GLU A 73 13.82 11.61 -12.94
N SER A 74 15.14 11.40 -12.86
CA SER A 74 16.12 12.04 -13.74
C SER A 74 16.39 11.25 -15.03
N GLN A 75 15.88 10.03 -15.15
CA GLN A 75 16.01 9.21 -16.35
C GLN A 75 14.93 9.58 -17.37
N ASN A 76 15.26 9.54 -18.66
CA ASN A 76 14.33 9.95 -19.74
C ASN A 76 13.49 8.80 -20.31
N ASP A 77 13.78 7.58 -19.90
CA ASP A 77 13.32 6.31 -20.46
C ASP A 77 12.43 5.52 -19.50
N ILE A 78 12.00 6.14 -18.41
CA ILE A 78 11.09 5.54 -17.43
C ILE A 78 9.64 5.90 -17.76
N ASP A 79 8.78 4.88 -17.76
CA ASP A 79 7.34 5.06 -17.88
C ASP A 79 6.80 5.92 -16.71
N PRO A 80 6.15 7.06 -16.99
CA PRO A 80 5.54 7.90 -15.98
C PRO A 80 4.59 7.16 -15.03
N VAL A 81 3.89 6.13 -15.51
CA VAL A 81 2.95 5.33 -14.71
C VAL A 81 3.69 4.58 -13.60
N HIS A 82 4.81 3.94 -13.92
CA HIS A 82 5.62 3.24 -12.91
C HIS A 82 6.18 4.21 -11.86
N LEU A 83 6.60 5.40 -12.31
CA LEU A 83 7.10 6.44 -11.42
C LEU A 83 6.01 6.93 -10.44
N MET A 84 4.79 7.14 -10.94
CA MET A 84 3.64 7.52 -10.12
C MET A 84 3.25 6.44 -9.10
N GLN A 85 3.26 5.16 -9.50
CA GLN A 85 2.99 4.05 -8.59
C GLN A 85 4.04 3.97 -7.47
N LEU A 86 5.32 4.08 -7.82
CA LEU A 86 6.42 4.02 -6.86
C LEU A 86 6.33 5.17 -5.85
N ARG A 87 5.98 6.37 -6.33
CA ARG A 87 5.77 7.54 -5.46
C ARG A 87 4.60 7.34 -4.50
N ARG A 88 3.49 6.77 -4.97
CA ARG A 88 2.33 6.46 -4.15
C ARG A 88 2.65 5.43 -3.05
N ILE A 89 3.43 4.40 -3.37
CA ILE A 89 3.92 3.44 -2.37
C ILE A 89 4.75 4.16 -1.30
N MET A 90 5.62 5.08 -1.71
CA MET A 90 6.43 5.86 -0.79
C MET A 90 5.59 6.69 0.18
N ASP A 91 4.58 7.39 -0.34
CA ASP A 91 3.68 8.23 0.47
C ASP A 91 2.84 7.41 1.44
N PHE A 92 2.50 6.16 1.07
CA PHE A 92 1.79 5.23 1.94
C PHE A 92 2.69 4.66 3.05
N VAL A 93 3.89 4.19 2.71
CA VAL A 93 4.84 3.56 3.65
C VAL A 93 5.47 4.60 4.59
N MET A 94 5.61 5.83 4.13
CA MET A 94 6.12 6.93 4.93
C MET A 94 5.05 8.02 5.07
N PRO A 95 4.11 7.87 6.00
CA PRO A 95 3.26 8.96 6.38
C PRO A 95 4.17 10.13 6.75
N SER A 96 4.07 11.22 5.99
CA SER A 96 4.69 12.48 6.40
C SER A 96 4.27 12.71 7.84
N SER A 97 5.23 12.97 8.72
CA SER A 97 5.00 13.28 10.12
C SER A 97 4.37 14.68 10.23
N TYR A 98 3.18 14.85 9.65
CA TYR A 98 2.26 15.87 10.09
C TYR A 98 1.99 15.53 11.54
N LYS A 99 2.51 16.37 12.43
CA LYS A 99 2.02 16.44 13.79
C LYS A 99 0.51 16.52 13.64
N SER A 100 -0.21 15.47 14.02
CA SER A 100 -1.65 15.61 14.18
C SER A 100 -1.81 16.82 15.10
N LEU A 101 -2.45 17.88 14.60
CA LEU A 101 -2.88 18.94 15.50
C LEU A 101 -3.82 18.21 16.46
N LYS A 102 -3.32 17.91 17.65
CA LYS A 102 -4.16 17.39 18.72
C LYS A 102 -5.25 18.44 18.89
N GLN A 103 -6.50 18.05 18.69
CA GLN A 103 -7.63 18.91 18.96
C GLN A 103 -7.58 19.25 20.44
N THR A 104 -7.10 20.46 20.77
CA THR A 104 -7.06 20.96 22.14
C THR A 104 -8.41 21.52 22.48
N ASN A 105 -8.93 21.16 23.66
CA ASN A 105 -10.21 21.67 24.13
C ASN A 105 -10.07 23.18 24.39
N MET A 106 -11.05 23.98 23.95
CA MET A 106 -11.07 25.44 24.16
C MET A 106 -10.91 25.84 25.63
N LEU A 107 -11.33 24.98 26.56
CA LEU A 107 -11.20 25.20 28.00
C LEU A 107 -9.75 25.16 28.49
N GLU A 108 -8.84 24.49 27.77
CA GLU A 108 -7.42 24.47 28.14
C GLU A 108 -6.78 25.86 28.07
N HIS A 109 -7.28 26.74 27.19
CA HIS A 109 -6.80 28.11 27.05
C HIS A 109 -7.23 29.04 28.19
N PHE A 110 -8.26 28.66 28.95
CA PHE A 110 -8.77 29.45 30.08
C PHE A 110 -8.25 28.98 31.44
N ARG A 111 -7.43 27.92 31.48
CA ARG A 111 -6.95 27.33 32.74
C ARG A 111 -5.91 28.19 33.48
N HIS A 112 -5.48 29.29 32.87
CA HIS A 112 -4.46 30.21 33.39
C HIS A 112 -4.99 31.65 33.56
N LEU A 113 -6.30 31.85 33.40
CA LEU A 113 -7.04 33.06 33.75
C LEU A 113 -7.75 32.84 35.09
#